data_AF-A0A972GC09-F1
#
_entry.id   AF-A0A972GC09-F1
#
_cell.length_a   1.000
_cell.length_b   1.000
_cell.length_c   1.000
_cell.angle_alpha   90.00
_cell.angle_beta   90.00
_cell.angle_gamma   90.00
#
_symmetry.space_group_name_H-M   'P 1'
#
loop_
_entity.id
_entity.type
_entity.pdbx_description
1 polymer ?
#
loop_
_entity_poly.entity_id
_entity_poly.type
_entity_poly.pdbx_seq_one_letter_code
_entity_poly.pdbx_strand_id
1 'polypeptide(L)'
;MYTKTNHQSSHNISPELTLVLQEAKEFLLCYFADTLSEAETKSQLRQALNFNPLILHEGIRSIKKLLNAQLPPNTLLNLVLWSVNTPLETPNDENAEEWLKKAVQMAQFILDTH
;
A
#
# COMPACT_ATOMS: atom_id res chain seq x y z
N MET A 1 -38.62 29.25 -0.46
CA MET A 1 -38.74 28.17 -1.47
C MET A 1 -37.33 27.80 -1.92
N TYR A 2 -36.97 26.52 -1.74
CA TYR A 2 -35.77 25.79 -2.15
C TYR A 2 -34.37 26.21 -1.64
N THR A 3 -33.81 25.32 -0.81
CA THR A 3 -32.41 25.17 -0.41
C THR A 3 -31.66 24.23 -1.37
N LYS A 4 -30.32 24.21 -1.24
CA LYS A 4 -29.32 23.26 -1.81
C LYS A 4 -28.84 23.63 -3.23
N THR A 5 -27.54 23.56 -3.53
CA THR A 5 -26.69 22.36 -3.40
C THR A 5 -25.20 22.65 -3.21
N ASN A 6 -24.60 21.82 -2.34
CA ASN A 6 -23.18 21.54 -2.18
C ASN A 6 -22.40 21.58 -3.49
N HIS A 7 -21.36 22.43 -3.55
CA HIS A 7 -20.26 22.19 -4.48
C HIS A 7 -19.43 21.04 -3.95
N GLN A 8 -19.52 19.91 -4.65
CA GLN A 8 -18.69 18.73 -4.47
C GLN A 8 -17.22 19.14 -4.54
N SER A 9 -16.51 19.03 -3.43
CA SER A 9 -15.05 19.05 -3.42
C SER A 9 -14.58 17.89 -4.28
N SER A 10 -14.14 18.18 -5.52
CA SER A 10 -13.43 17.22 -6.35
C SER A 10 -12.23 16.71 -5.54
N HIS A 11 -12.34 15.50 -5.00
CA HIS A 11 -11.26 14.81 -4.30
C HIS A 11 -10.23 14.37 -5.35
N ASN A 12 -9.53 15.34 -5.92
CA ASN A 12 -8.45 15.09 -6.85
C ASN A 12 -7.20 14.75 -6.04
N ILE A 13 -6.80 13.49 -6.12
CA ILE A 13 -5.49 13.03 -5.67
C ILE A 13 -4.43 13.85 -6.43
N SER A 14 -3.46 14.43 -5.72
CA SER A 14 -2.41 15.21 -6.36
C SER A 14 -1.57 14.33 -7.30
N PRO A 15 -0.95 14.89 -8.36
CA PRO A 15 -0.07 14.12 -9.24
C PRO A 15 1.06 13.39 -8.49
N GLU A 16 1.55 13.98 -7.40
CA GLU A 16 2.52 13.33 -6.51
C GLU A 16 1.93 12.08 -5.85
N LEU A 17 0.72 12.18 -5.28
CA LEU A 17 0.06 11.04 -4.64
C LEU A 17 -0.33 9.95 -5.65
N THR A 18 -0.60 10.31 -6.91
CA THR A 18 -0.81 9.33 -7.98
C THR A 18 0.46 8.50 -8.24
N LEU A 19 1.63 9.15 -8.29
CA LEU A 19 2.91 8.44 -8.44
C LEU A 19 3.17 7.54 -7.22
N VAL A 20 2.97 8.06 -6.01
CA VAL A 20 3.14 7.29 -4.76
C VAL A 20 2.20 6.08 -4.72
N LEU A 21 0.94 6.22 -5.17
CA LEU A 21 0.00 5.10 -5.29
C LEU A 21 0.47 4.04 -6.28
N GLN A 22 0.99 4.45 -7.43
CA GLN A 22 1.50 3.54 -8.45
C GLN A 22 2.72 2.76 -7.93
N GLU A 23 3.68 3.44 -7.30
CA GLU A 23 4.85 2.80 -6.70
C GLU A 23 4.46 1.80 -5.60
N ALA A 24 3.51 2.19 -4.73
CA ALA A 24 3.00 1.29 -3.70
C ALA A 24 2.29 0.06 -4.31
N LYS A 25 1.50 0.26 -5.37
CA LYS A 25 0.81 -0.81 -6.08
C LYS A 25 1.80 -1.80 -6.71
N GLU A 26 2.81 -1.31 -7.42
CA GLU A 26 3.84 -2.15 -8.05
C GLU A 26 4.61 -2.96 -7.01
N PHE A 27 5.02 -2.31 -5.91
CA PHE A 27 5.70 -2.98 -4.81
C PHE A 27 4.85 -4.12 -4.20
N LEU A 28 3.57 -3.85 -3.92
CA LEU A 28 2.66 -4.85 -3.37
C LEU A 28 2.40 -5.99 -4.36
N LEU A 29 2.20 -5.68 -5.64
CA LEU A 29 2.01 -6.68 -6.69
C LEU A 29 3.23 -7.60 -6.83
N CYS A 30 4.43 -7.04 -6.81
CA CYS A 30 5.65 -7.82 -7.01
C CYS A 30 5.96 -8.77 -5.85
N TYR A 31 5.65 -8.40 -4.61
CA TYR A 31 6.15 -9.12 -3.43
C TYR A 31 5.06 -9.74 -2.54
N PHE A 32 3.80 -9.33 -2.70
CA PHE A 32 2.70 -9.77 -1.83
C PHE A 32 1.53 -10.40 -2.59
N ALA A 33 1.40 -10.23 -3.91
CA ALA A 33 0.23 -10.70 -4.66
C ALA A 33 0.08 -12.22 -4.72
N ASP A 34 1.19 -12.92 -4.98
CA ASP A 34 1.20 -14.36 -5.28
C ASP A 34 1.76 -15.20 -4.13
N THR A 35 2.06 -14.59 -2.99
CA THR A 35 2.66 -15.32 -1.86
C THR A 35 1.59 -16.09 -1.10
N LEU A 36 1.74 -17.40 -1.03
CA LEU A 36 0.80 -18.30 -0.33
C LEU A 36 1.07 -18.36 1.17
N SER A 37 2.21 -17.82 1.63
CA SER A 37 2.60 -17.79 3.04
C SER A 37 3.53 -16.63 3.38
N GLU A 38 3.54 -16.24 4.66
CA GLU A 38 4.46 -15.23 5.21
C GLU A 38 5.94 -15.59 4.97
N ALA A 39 6.29 -16.88 5.03
CA ALA A 39 7.65 -17.34 4.80
C ALA A 39 8.11 -17.09 3.35
N GLU A 40 7.20 -17.29 2.39
CA GLU A 40 7.46 -17.03 0.98
C GLU A 40 7.62 -15.53 0.72
N THR A 41 6.74 -14.69 1.28
CA THR A 41 6.87 -13.22 1.23
C THR A 41 8.22 -12.77 1.77
N LYS A 42 8.63 -13.27 2.95
CA LYS A 42 9.94 -12.95 3.55
C LYS A 42 11.10 -13.40 2.65
N SER A 43 10.99 -14.56 2.00
CA SER A 43 12.00 -15.04 1.05
C SER A 43 12.12 -14.12 -0.16
N GLN A 44 11.00 -13.70 -0.76
CA GLN A 44 10.99 -12.77 -1.89
C GLN A 44 11.56 -11.41 -1.51
N LEU A 45 11.19 -10.88 -0.35
CA LEU A 45 11.74 -9.61 0.17
C LEU A 45 13.25 -9.71 0.40
N ARG A 46 13.76 -10.83 0.93
CA ARG A 46 15.22 -11.07 1.07
C ARG A 46 15.93 -11.13 -0.28
N GLN A 47 15.32 -11.78 -1.28
CA GLN A 47 15.86 -11.78 -2.63
C GLN A 47 15.91 -10.36 -3.20
N ALA A 48 14.82 -9.60 -3.07
CA ALA A 48 14.78 -8.20 -3.49
C ALA A 48 15.88 -7.36 -2.82
N LEU A 49 16.12 -7.54 -1.52
CA LEU A 49 17.20 -6.87 -0.80
C LEU A 49 18.58 -7.16 -1.40
N ASN A 50 18.84 -8.41 -1.80
CA ASN A 50 20.12 -8.79 -2.39
C ASN A 50 20.33 -8.26 -3.82
N PHE A 51 19.26 -8.11 -4.61
CA PHE A 51 19.36 -7.69 -6.01
C PHE A 51 19.15 -6.20 -6.23
N ASN A 52 18.19 -5.59 -5.50
CA ASN A 52 17.83 -4.20 -5.61
C ASN A 52 17.27 -3.67 -4.28
N PRO A 53 18.12 -3.29 -3.31
CA PRO A 53 17.66 -2.77 -2.01
C PRO A 53 16.82 -1.50 -2.13
N LEU A 54 17.04 -0.70 -3.19
CA LEU A 54 16.34 0.56 -3.40
C LEU A 54 14.83 0.34 -3.53
N ILE A 55 14.40 -0.75 -4.18
CA ILE A 55 12.98 -1.02 -4.39
C ILE A 55 12.22 -1.27 -3.07
N LEU A 56 12.89 -1.87 -2.07
CA LEU A 56 12.32 -2.05 -0.74
C LEU A 56 12.19 -0.70 -0.02
N HIS A 57 13.23 0.13 -0.07
CA HIS A 57 13.19 1.46 0.52
C HIS A 57 12.11 2.34 -0.10
N GLU A 58 11.99 2.34 -1.43
CA GLU A 58 10.99 3.12 -2.16
C GLU A 58 9.58 2.61 -1.88
N GLY A 59 9.34 1.30 -1.95
CA GLY A 59 8.04 0.71 -1.64
C GLY A 59 7.59 1.02 -0.21
N ILE A 60 8.48 0.85 0.78
CA ILE A 60 8.20 1.20 2.18
C ILE A 60 7.90 2.69 2.33
N ARG A 61 8.71 3.55 1.72
CA ARG A 61 8.53 5.01 1.78
C ARG A 61 7.17 5.40 1.18
N SER A 62 6.80 4.81 0.05
CA SER A 62 5.57 5.17 -0.66
C SER A 62 4.34 4.71 0.09
N ILE A 63 4.33 3.50 0.67
CA ILE A 63 3.24 3.07 1.57
C ILE A 63 3.17 4.00 2.80
N LYS A 64 4.31 4.32 3.45
CA LYS A 64 4.32 5.25 4.60
C LYS A 64 3.76 6.64 4.23
N LYS A 65 4.05 7.15 3.03
CA LYS A 65 3.47 8.42 2.55
C LYS A 65 1.95 8.33 2.43
N LEU A 66 1.42 7.24 1.87
CA LEU A 66 -0.03 7.03 1.75
C LEU A 66 -0.72 6.95 3.10
N LEU A 67 -0.13 6.24 4.06
CA LEU A 67 -0.67 6.08 5.42
C LEU A 67 -0.72 7.41 6.20
N ASN A 68 0.08 8.41 5.81
CA ASN A 68 0.07 9.74 6.44
C ASN A 68 -0.67 10.80 5.60
N ALA A 69 -1.16 10.43 4.41
CA ALA A 69 -1.85 11.35 3.52
C ALA A 69 -3.35 11.38 3.80
N GLN A 70 -3.97 12.53 3.59
CA GLN A 70 -5.42 12.61 3.54
C GLN A 70 -5.90 12.08 2.18
N LEU A 71 -6.32 10.82 2.15
CA LEU A 71 -6.77 10.14 0.95
C LEU A 71 -8.29 10.16 0.82
N PRO A 72 -8.83 10.10 -0.42
CA PRO A 72 -10.25 9.88 -0.62
C PRO A 72 -10.71 8.55 0.00
N PRO A 73 -11.98 8.42 0.41
CA PRO A 73 -12.51 7.18 0.93
C PRO A 73 -12.32 5.99 -0.03
N ASN A 74 -12.06 4.81 0.53
CA ASN A 74 -11.78 3.53 -0.14
C ASN A 74 -10.47 3.48 -0.93
N THR A 75 -9.60 4.48 -0.84
CA THR A 75 -8.34 4.48 -1.60
C THR A 75 -7.40 3.37 -1.13
N LEU A 76 -7.27 3.18 0.18
CA LEU A 76 -6.39 2.14 0.73
C LEU A 76 -6.99 0.76 0.51
N LEU A 77 -8.30 0.62 0.70
CA LEU A 77 -9.02 -0.61 0.40
C LEU A 77 -8.82 -1.02 -1.06
N ASN A 78 -9.01 -0.09 -2.01
CA ASN A 78 -8.80 -0.37 -3.43
C ASN A 78 -7.34 -0.74 -3.71
N LEU A 79 -6.38 -0.05 -3.09
CA LEU A 79 -4.96 -0.40 -3.26
C LEU A 79 -4.71 -1.86 -2.85
N VAL A 80 -5.19 -2.28 -1.67
CA VAL A 80 -5.00 -3.65 -1.18
C VAL A 80 -5.73 -4.65 -2.06
N LEU A 81 -7.02 -4.44 -2.34
CA LEU A 81 -7.81 -5.37 -3.16
C LEU A 81 -7.26 -5.58 -4.58
N TRP A 82 -6.64 -4.56 -5.17
CA TRP A 82 -5.99 -4.68 -6.48
C TRP A 82 -4.62 -5.32 -6.43
N SER A 83 -3.92 -5.19 -5.31
CA SER A 83 -2.51 -5.56 -5.21
C SER A 83 -2.27 -6.91 -4.56
N VAL A 84 -3.25 -7.45 -3.83
CA VAL A 84 -3.13 -8.77 -3.21
C VAL A 84 -4.34 -9.65 -3.46
N ASN A 85 -4.08 -10.93 -3.69
CA ASN A 85 -5.11 -11.96 -3.81
C ASN A 85 -5.67 -12.40 -2.44
N THR A 86 -5.21 -11.80 -1.34
CA THR A 86 -5.67 -12.14 0.01
C THR A 86 -6.91 -11.31 0.36
N PRO A 87 -8.06 -11.94 0.64
CA PRO A 87 -9.24 -11.22 1.09
C PRO A 87 -9.00 -10.62 2.48
N LEU A 88 -9.37 -9.35 2.65
CA LEU A 88 -9.46 -8.73 3.98
C LEU A 88 -10.68 -9.29 4.72
N GLU A 89 -10.53 -9.56 6.02
CA GLU A 89 -11.63 -10.06 6.87
C GLU A 89 -12.82 -9.10 6.89
N THR A 90 -12.55 -7.80 6.84
CA THR A 90 -13.56 -6.77 6.66
C THR A 90 -13.04 -5.73 5.67
N PRO A 91 -13.67 -5.59 4.48
CA PRO A 91 -13.16 -4.73 3.40
C PRO A 91 -13.49 -3.26 3.67
N ASN A 92 -12.65 -2.59 4.46
CA ASN A 92 -12.70 -1.15 4.71
C ASN A 92 -11.26 -0.56 4.71
N ASP A 93 -11.15 0.78 4.69
CA ASP A 93 -9.85 1.46 4.68
C ASP A 93 -9.06 1.23 5.98
N GLU A 94 -9.72 1.08 7.13
CA GLU A 94 -9.05 0.84 8.42
C GLU A 94 -8.28 -0.48 8.42
N ASN A 95 -8.91 -1.57 7.98
CA ASN A 95 -8.26 -2.87 7.88
C ASN A 95 -7.22 -2.90 6.75
N ALA A 96 -7.46 -2.17 5.65
CA ALA A 96 -6.46 -2.01 4.61
C ALA A 96 -5.21 -1.27 5.13
N GLU A 97 -5.39 -0.23 5.94
CA GLU A 97 -4.32 0.48 6.63
C GLU A 97 -3.55 -0.45 7.59
N GLU A 98 -4.24 -1.24 8.41
CA GLU A 98 -3.60 -2.22 9.29
C GLU A 98 -2.79 -3.26 8.52
N TRP A 99 -3.34 -3.76 7.41
CA TRP A 99 -2.66 -4.70 6.55
C TRP A 99 -1.39 -4.09 5.94
N LEU A 100 -1.49 -2.86 5.41
CA LEU A 100 -0.35 -2.12 4.85
C LEU A 100 0.73 -1.84 5.90
N LYS A 101 0.35 -1.52 7.14
CA LYS A 101 1.29 -1.37 8.27
C LYS A 101 2.05 -2.67 8.54
N LYS A 102 1.37 -3.82 8.53
CA LYS A 102 2.01 -5.14 8.70
C LYS A 102 2.98 -5.45 7.55
N ALA A 103 2.58 -5.17 6.31
CA ALA A 103 3.45 -5.35 5.13
C ALA A 103 4.72 -4.50 5.23
N VAL A 104 4.59 -3.22 5.61
CA VAL A 104 5.72 -2.32 5.84
C VAL A 104 6.62 -2.80 6.97
N GLN A 105 6.05 -3.24 8.10
CA GLN A 105 6.81 -3.77 9.23
C GLN A 105 7.63 -4.99 8.82
N MET A 106 7.05 -5.90 8.02
CA MET A 106 7.76 -7.06 7.50
C MET A 106 8.92 -6.66 6.61
N ALA A 107 8.70 -5.79 5.62
CA ALA A 107 9.75 -5.34 4.72
C ALA A 107 10.86 -4.57 5.46
N GLN A 108 10.50 -3.72 6.42
CA GLN A 108 11.46 -2.99 7.26
C GLN A 108 12.30 -3.96 8.13
N PHE A 109 11.67 -4.96 8.75
CA PHE A 109 12.40 -5.97 9.52
C PHE A 109 13.45 -6.70 8.67
N ILE A 110 13.15 -6.98 7.40
CA ILE A 110 14.11 -7.59 6.48
C ILE A 110 15.27 -6.65 6.15
N LEU A 111 15.02 -5.33 6.00
CA LEU A 111 16.08 -4.33 5.83
C LEU A 111 16.97 -4.19 7.07
N ASP A 112 16.37 -4.21 8.27
CA ASP A 112 17.10 -3.94 9.53
C ASP A 112 17.93 -5.16 10.00
N THR A 113 17.66 -6.34 9.45
CA THR A 113 18.31 -7.61 9.87
C THR A 113 19.32 -8.16 8.86
N HIS A 114 19.67 -7.38 7.82
CA HIS A 114 20.73 -7.65 6.86
C HIS A 114 21.91 -6.72 7.13
#